data_AF-A0A1I5H278-F1
#
_entry.id   AF-A0A1I5H278-F1
#
_cell.length_a   1.000
_cell.length_b   1.000
_cell.length_c   1.000
_cell.angle_alpha   90.00
_cell.angle_beta   90.00
_cell.angle_gamma   90.00
#
_symmetry.space_group_name_H-M   'P 1'
#
loop_
_entity.id
_entity.type
_entity.pdbx_description
1 polymer ?
#
loop_
_entity_poly.entity_id
_entity_poly.type
_entity_poly.pdbx_seq_one_letter_code
_entity_poly.pdbx_strand_id
1 'polypeptide(L)'
;MSAVQVAEAARAVTPRRLAVAAEQGVDLAVVDAVFTGVATEQPHADLVAVVARYLLGLEPDGPEPDPTEGRRLVFTRHADGSVSFSRHLDAVGGEKVQAAVEAHVQADRPAGDERTRAQRQGDALVQIADNALATGQVPVLRTVRPHVAVRIDLDDLATGEGAATMGFGAVISAARARWLACDGRIARVVFGPDGVPLDVGREHRLVSGALRRAVEARDGGCVFTGCHAPSHWADVHHLVHWIDGGDTSLDNSALLCERHHTKVHHGFRVERQPSGRWRTWRPDGTEITTPEPLLSPAA
;
A
#
# COMPACT_ATOMS: atom_id res chain seq x y z
N MET A 1 -12.74 41.03 -12.10
CA MET A 1 -12.02 39.73 -12.00
C MET A 1 -11.67 39.45 -10.55
N SER A 2 -11.84 38.21 -10.10
CA SER A 2 -11.38 37.76 -8.78
C SER A 2 -9.87 37.48 -8.78
N ALA A 3 -9.25 37.40 -7.59
CA ALA A 3 -7.83 37.05 -7.46
C ALA A 3 -7.49 35.69 -8.10
N VAL A 4 -8.42 34.74 -8.08
CA VAL A 4 -8.26 33.41 -8.71
C VAL A 4 -8.27 33.51 -10.23
N GLN A 5 -9.13 34.36 -10.81
CA GLN A 5 -9.16 34.60 -12.26
C GLN A 5 -7.90 35.31 -12.75
N VAL A 6 -7.37 36.26 -11.98
CA VAL A 6 -6.10 36.94 -12.28
C VAL A 6 -4.94 35.94 -12.23
N ALA A 7 -4.89 35.08 -11.21
CA ALA A 7 -3.85 34.04 -11.10
C ALA A 7 -3.88 33.04 -12.26
N GLU A 8 -5.07 32.69 -12.75
CA GLU A 8 -5.22 31.80 -13.90
C GLU A 8 -4.69 32.44 -15.18
N ALA A 9 -5.10 33.67 -15.49
CA ALA A 9 -4.59 34.41 -16.66
C ALA A 9 -3.08 34.68 -16.57
N ALA A 10 -2.55 34.92 -15.36
CA ALA A 10 -1.11 35.15 -15.12
C ALA A 10 -0.22 33.98 -15.58
N ARG A 11 -0.75 32.74 -15.60
CA ARG A 11 -0.03 31.57 -16.13
C ARG A 11 0.37 31.78 -17.59
N ALA A 12 -0.44 32.46 -18.39
CA ALA A 12 -0.21 32.65 -19.82
C ALA A 12 0.81 33.75 -20.17
N VAL A 13 1.10 34.67 -19.24
CA VAL A 13 1.87 35.90 -19.50
C VAL A 13 3.23 35.95 -18.80
N THR A 14 3.83 34.80 -18.52
CA THR A 14 5.23 34.76 -18.03
C THR A 14 6.20 35.33 -19.08
N PRO A 15 7.35 35.91 -18.69
CA PRO A 15 8.32 36.48 -19.65
C PRO A 15 8.73 35.51 -20.76
N ARG A 16 8.91 34.22 -20.42
CA ARG A 16 9.20 33.15 -21.39
C ARG A 16 8.06 32.97 -22.39
N ARG A 17 6.81 32.89 -21.92
CA ARG A 17 5.64 32.67 -22.77
C ARG A 17 5.34 33.84 -23.68
N LEU A 18 5.56 35.06 -23.20
CA LEU A 18 5.45 36.26 -24.04
C LEU A 18 6.49 36.27 -25.17
N ALA A 19 7.72 35.81 -24.90
CA ALA A 19 8.74 35.66 -25.94
C ALA A 19 8.36 34.60 -26.99
N VAL A 20 7.90 33.42 -26.56
CA VAL A 20 7.40 32.37 -27.48
C VAL A 20 6.21 32.85 -28.31
N ALA A 21 5.29 33.62 -27.70
CA ALA A 21 4.13 34.17 -28.39
C ALA A 21 4.53 35.16 -29.48
N ALA A 22 5.52 36.02 -29.18
CA ALA A 22 6.07 36.95 -30.15
C ALA A 22 6.77 36.23 -31.32
N GLU A 23 7.55 35.17 -31.04
CA GLU A 23 8.21 34.35 -32.07
C GLU A 23 7.20 33.65 -32.98
N GLN A 24 6.05 33.23 -32.43
CA GLN A 24 4.96 32.59 -33.18
C GLN A 24 4.00 33.58 -33.87
N GLY A 25 4.23 34.89 -33.72
CA GLY A 25 3.37 35.93 -34.32
C GLY A 25 1.97 36.01 -33.71
N VAL A 26 1.82 35.62 -32.44
CA VAL A 26 0.55 35.70 -31.71
C VAL A 26 0.22 37.16 -31.40
N ASP A 27 -1.00 37.58 -31.74
CA ASP A 27 -1.51 38.91 -31.38
C ASP A 27 -1.91 38.94 -29.90
N LEU A 28 -1.03 39.48 -29.06
CA LEU A 28 -1.24 39.58 -27.62
C LEU A 28 -2.44 40.47 -27.24
N ALA A 29 -2.81 41.45 -28.07
CA ALA A 29 -3.96 42.31 -27.79
C ALA A 29 -5.27 41.53 -27.96
N VAL A 30 -5.34 40.63 -28.94
CA VAL A 30 -6.46 39.71 -29.12
C VAL A 30 -6.55 38.73 -27.95
N VAL A 31 -5.42 38.15 -27.53
CA VAL A 31 -5.38 37.22 -26.40
C VAL A 31 -5.84 37.89 -25.10
N ASP A 32 -5.35 39.10 -24.82
CA ASP A 32 -5.74 39.88 -23.64
C ASP A 32 -7.23 40.23 -23.65
N ALA A 33 -7.78 40.65 -24.79
CA ALA A 33 -9.21 40.92 -24.94
C ALA A 33 -10.06 39.67 -24.72
N VAL A 34 -9.65 38.51 -25.25
CA VAL A 34 -10.35 37.24 -25.06
C VAL A 34 -10.31 36.80 -23.60
N PHE A 35 -9.14 36.82 -22.95
CA PHE A 35 -9.02 36.41 -21.54
C PHE A 35 -9.80 37.34 -20.62
N THR A 36 -9.72 38.65 -20.86
CA THR A 36 -10.46 39.65 -20.10
C THR A 36 -11.96 39.43 -20.24
N GLY A 37 -12.46 39.27 -21.46
CA GLY A 37 -13.88 39.05 -21.73
C GLY A 37 -14.40 37.77 -21.06
N VAL A 38 -13.69 36.64 -21.22
CA VAL A 38 -14.08 35.37 -20.58
C VAL A 38 -14.03 35.48 -19.05
N ALA A 39 -13.02 36.16 -18.50
CA ALA A 39 -12.92 36.33 -17.06
C ALA A 39 -14.01 37.24 -16.47
N THR A 40 -14.53 38.19 -17.22
CA THR A 40 -15.57 39.12 -16.74
C THR A 40 -16.98 38.60 -16.97
N GLU A 41 -17.20 37.85 -18.04
CA GLU A 41 -18.55 37.51 -18.52
C GLU A 41 -18.91 36.04 -18.33
N GLN A 42 -17.92 35.14 -18.18
CA GLN A 42 -18.15 33.71 -18.13
C GLN A 42 -17.76 33.10 -16.78
N PRO A 43 -18.28 31.90 -16.46
CA PRO A 43 -17.82 31.11 -15.33
C PRO A 43 -16.30 30.91 -15.32
N HIS A 44 -15.72 30.83 -14.11
CA HIS A 44 -14.27 30.64 -13.95
C HIS A 44 -13.73 29.39 -14.67
N ALA A 45 -14.54 28.32 -14.79
CA ALA A 45 -14.16 27.10 -15.50
C ALA A 45 -13.85 27.35 -16.99
N ASP A 46 -14.56 28.29 -17.63
CA ASP A 46 -14.34 28.61 -19.04
C ASP A 46 -13.04 29.40 -19.22
N LEU A 47 -12.70 30.28 -18.28
CA LEU A 47 -11.40 30.94 -18.26
C LEU A 47 -10.26 29.93 -18.14
N VAL A 48 -10.38 28.93 -17.25
CA VAL A 48 -9.40 27.85 -17.10
C VAL A 48 -9.26 27.08 -18.43
N ALA A 49 -10.37 26.75 -19.09
CA ALA A 49 -10.35 26.02 -20.36
C ALA A 49 -9.68 26.84 -21.50
N VAL A 50 -9.99 28.12 -21.59
CA VAL A 50 -9.44 29.03 -22.62
C VAL A 50 -7.95 29.27 -22.40
N VAL A 51 -7.52 29.51 -21.15
CA VAL A 51 -6.09 29.65 -20.81
C VAL A 51 -5.33 28.36 -21.10
N ALA A 52 -5.88 27.20 -20.72
CA ALA A 52 -5.27 25.91 -21.02
C ALA A 52 -5.13 25.66 -22.54
N ARG A 53 -6.15 25.99 -23.33
CA ARG A 53 -6.14 25.89 -24.79
C ARG A 53 -5.05 26.79 -25.40
N TYR A 54 -4.95 28.04 -24.94
CA TYR A 54 -3.92 28.97 -25.39
C TYR A 54 -2.51 28.44 -25.10
N LEU A 55 -2.26 28.01 -23.85
CA LEU A 55 -0.97 27.48 -23.43
C LEU A 55 -0.56 26.24 -24.25
N LEU A 56 -1.51 25.36 -24.57
CA LEU A 56 -1.28 24.17 -25.37
C LEU A 56 -0.99 24.50 -26.85
N GLY A 57 -1.52 25.60 -27.37
CA GLY A 57 -1.15 26.09 -28.69
C GLY A 57 0.22 26.76 -28.73
N LEU A 58 0.58 27.46 -27.65
CA LEU A 58 1.81 28.23 -27.52
C LEU A 58 3.05 27.35 -27.31
N GLU A 59 2.93 26.33 -26.47
CA GLU A 59 4.00 25.37 -26.19
C GLU A 59 3.42 23.94 -26.32
N PRO A 60 3.15 23.45 -27.55
CA PRO A 60 2.48 22.17 -27.76
C PRO A 60 3.29 20.99 -27.22
N ASP A 61 4.62 21.09 -27.24
CA ASP A 61 5.52 20.06 -26.74
C ASP A 61 5.70 20.13 -25.21
N GLY A 62 5.40 21.28 -24.58
CA GLY A 62 5.58 21.49 -23.15
C GLY A 62 6.98 21.16 -22.62
N PRO A 63 7.19 21.16 -21.30
CA PRO A 63 8.33 20.46 -20.70
C PRO A 63 8.11 18.94 -20.86
N GLU A 64 9.18 18.20 -21.15
CA GLU A 64 9.16 16.72 -21.17
C GLU A 64 8.54 16.22 -19.86
N PRO A 65 7.36 15.56 -19.90
CA PRO A 65 6.67 15.20 -18.68
C PRO A 65 7.39 14.04 -18.00
N ASP A 66 7.78 14.20 -16.73
CA ASP A 66 8.14 13.03 -15.93
C ASP A 66 6.86 12.18 -15.75
N PRO A 67 6.83 10.94 -16.27
CA PRO A 67 5.63 10.10 -16.24
C PRO A 67 5.24 9.66 -14.81
N THR A 68 6.01 10.02 -13.79
CA THR A 68 5.79 9.67 -12.39
C THR A 68 5.39 10.85 -11.51
N GLU A 69 5.72 12.11 -11.87
CA GLU A 69 5.50 13.29 -11.03
C GLU A 69 4.01 13.59 -10.73
N GLY A 70 3.10 13.07 -11.54
CA GLY A 70 1.65 13.20 -11.38
C GLY A 70 0.95 12.03 -10.69
N ARG A 71 1.67 10.97 -10.27
CA ARG A 71 1.06 9.75 -9.74
C ARG A 71 1.19 9.65 -8.23
N ARG A 72 0.07 9.64 -7.52
CA ARG A 72 0.00 9.49 -6.07
C ARG A 72 -1.15 8.55 -5.71
N LEU A 73 -0.91 7.66 -4.76
CA LEU A 73 -1.91 6.74 -4.22
C LEU A 73 -1.78 6.72 -2.70
N VAL A 74 -2.88 6.94 -2.01
CA VAL A 74 -2.97 6.95 -0.55
C VAL A 74 -4.03 5.95 -0.14
N PHE A 75 -3.67 5.04 0.76
CA PHE A 75 -4.62 4.10 1.37
C PHE A 75 -4.98 4.58 2.78
N THR A 76 -6.27 4.52 3.10
CA THR A 76 -6.80 4.81 4.43
C THR A 76 -7.55 3.59 4.93
N ARG A 77 -7.14 3.07 6.09
CA ARG A 77 -7.83 1.97 6.76
C ARG A 77 -8.89 2.53 7.70
N HIS A 78 -10.09 1.97 7.63
CA HIS A 78 -11.21 2.30 8.51
C HIS A 78 -11.29 1.31 9.68
N ALA A 79 -11.99 1.71 10.74
CA ALA A 79 -12.13 0.91 11.96
C ALA A 79 -12.86 -0.42 11.73
N ASP A 80 -13.75 -0.48 10.73
CA ASP A 80 -14.46 -1.69 10.31
C ASP A 80 -13.62 -2.64 9.43
N GLY A 81 -12.33 -2.33 9.25
CA GLY A 81 -11.40 -3.10 8.44
C GLY A 81 -11.46 -2.79 6.94
N SER A 82 -12.45 -2.02 6.48
CA SER A 82 -12.51 -1.59 5.09
C SER A 82 -11.35 -0.63 4.76
N VAL A 83 -11.03 -0.53 3.47
CA VAL A 83 -9.95 0.32 2.97
C VAL A 83 -10.52 1.23 1.89
N SER A 84 -10.38 2.54 2.08
CA SER A 84 -10.53 3.50 1.00
C SER A 84 -9.16 3.86 0.45
N PHE A 85 -9.12 4.28 -0.81
CA PHE A 85 -7.91 4.85 -1.38
C PHE A 85 -8.25 6.08 -2.21
N SER A 86 -7.36 7.07 -2.16
CA SER A 86 -7.41 8.25 -3.00
C SER A 86 -6.21 8.28 -3.91
N ARG A 87 -6.44 8.72 -5.15
CA ARG A 87 -5.45 8.70 -6.22
C ARG A 87 -5.46 10.00 -7.00
N HIS A 88 -4.27 10.44 -7.37
CA HIS A 88 -4.01 11.43 -8.41
C HIS A 88 -3.15 10.74 -9.46
N LEU A 89 -3.54 10.79 -10.73
CA LEU A 89 -2.83 10.16 -11.85
C LEU A 89 -2.63 11.23 -12.92
N ASP A 90 -1.52 11.15 -13.66
CA ASP A 90 -1.39 11.89 -14.91
C ASP A 90 -2.42 11.41 -15.94
N ALA A 91 -2.59 12.17 -17.03
CA ALA A 91 -3.58 11.88 -18.06
C ALA A 91 -3.44 10.45 -18.63
N VAL A 92 -2.21 10.02 -18.93
CA VAL A 92 -1.94 8.68 -19.51
C VAL A 92 -2.21 7.58 -18.48
N GLY A 93 -1.80 7.78 -17.22
CA GLY A 93 -2.09 6.87 -16.12
C GLY A 93 -3.59 6.73 -15.85
N GLY A 94 -4.32 7.85 -15.87
CA GLY A 94 -5.77 7.90 -15.71
C GLY A 94 -6.51 7.13 -16.79
N GLU A 95 -6.17 7.36 -18.07
CA GLU A 95 -6.75 6.65 -19.21
C GLU A 95 -6.54 5.14 -19.11
N LYS A 96 -5.34 4.68 -18.73
CA LYS A 96 -5.05 3.24 -18.56
C LYS A 96 -5.93 2.61 -17.47
N VAL A 97 -6.05 3.26 -16.32
CA VAL A 97 -6.88 2.76 -15.21
C VAL A 97 -8.36 2.75 -15.60
N GLN A 98 -8.83 3.83 -16.25
CA GLN A 98 -10.22 3.94 -16.68
C GLN A 98 -10.57 2.89 -17.73
N ALA A 99 -9.72 2.68 -18.74
CA ALA A 99 -9.90 1.66 -19.76
C ALA A 99 -9.95 0.25 -19.15
N ALA A 100 -9.04 -0.06 -18.21
CA ALA A 100 -9.01 -1.36 -17.54
C ALA A 100 -10.28 -1.60 -16.71
N VAL A 101 -10.73 -0.60 -15.93
CA VAL A 101 -11.96 -0.69 -15.12
C VAL A 101 -13.18 -0.85 -16.03
N GLU A 102 -13.29 -0.04 -17.08
CA GLU A 102 -14.46 -0.09 -17.96
C GLU A 102 -14.54 -1.43 -18.72
N ALA A 103 -13.40 -2.01 -19.13
CA ALA A 103 -13.38 -3.34 -19.73
C ALA A 103 -13.99 -4.41 -18.81
N HIS A 104 -13.69 -4.38 -17.51
CA HIS A 104 -14.25 -5.33 -16.55
C HIS A 104 -15.72 -5.03 -16.20
N VAL A 105 -16.11 -3.76 -16.14
CA VAL A 105 -17.52 -3.36 -15.92
C VAL A 105 -18.43 -3.82 -17.06
N GLN A 106 -17.92 -3.87 -18.29
CA GLN A 106 -18.68 -4.21 -19.49
C GLN A 106 -18.65 -5.70 -19.87
N ALA A 107 -17.59 -6.44 -19.48
CA ALA A 107 -17.37 -7.82 -19.94
C ALA A 107 -18.45 -8.82 -19.49
N ASP A 108 -19.02 -8.64 -18.29
CA ASP A 108 -19.94 -9.60 -17.68
C ASP A 108 -21.10 -8.88 -16.99
N ARG A 109 -22.09 -8.41 -17.75
CA ARG A 109 -23.32 -7.82 -17.18
C ARG A 109 -24.44 -8.88 -17.13
N PRO A 110 -24.71 -9.53 -15.99
CA PRO A 110 -25.83 -10.44 -15.86
C PRO A 110 -27.15 -9.66 -15.98
N ALA A 111 -28.17 -10.28 -16.56
CA ALA A 111 -29.52 -9.72 -16.53
C ALA A 111 -29.98 -9.62 -15.06
N GLY A 112 -30.43 -8.43 -14.65
CA GLY A 112 -30.92 -8.20 -13.28
C GLY A 112 -29.85 -7.81 -12.25
N ASP A 113 -28.63 -7.44 -12.66
CA ASP A 113 -27.65 -6.89 -11.72
C ASP A 113 -28.08 -5.50 -11.21
N GLU A 114 -28.46 -5.44 -9.93
CA GLU A 114 -28.94 -4.25 -9.23
C GLU A 114 -27.82 -3.36 -8.66
N ARG A 115 -26.55 -3.79 -8.78
CA ARG A 115 -25.41 -3.00 -8.25
C ARG A 115 -25.31 -1.65 -8.97
N THR A 116 -25.10 -0.61 -8.17
CA THR A 116 -24.79 0.73 -8.68
C THR A 116 -23.52 0.70 -9.55
N ARG A 117 -23.38 1.68 -10.45
CA ARG A 117 -22.17 1.79 -11.27
C ARG A 117 -20.90 1.92 -10.41
N ALA A 118 -20.97 2.63 -9.29
CA ALA A 118 -19.85 2.78 -8.37
C ALA A 118 -19.44 1.45 -7.72
N GLN A 119 -20.40 0.63 -7.28
CA GLN A 119 -20.12 -0.70 -6.74
C GLN A 119 -19.43 -1.59 -7.79
N ARG A 120 -19.94 -1.59 -9.02
CA ARG A 120 -19.35 -2.37 -10.13
C ARG A 120 -17.92 -1.93 -10.48
N GLN A 121 -17.65 -0.63 -10.44
CA GLN A 121 -16.28 -0.12 -10.63
C GLN A 121 -15.35 -0.53 -9.49
N GLY A 122 -15.85 -0.60 -8.25
CA GLY A 122 -15.12 -1.15 -7.11
C GLY A 122 -14.75 -2.61 -7.33
N ASP A 123 -15.73 -3.44 -7.71
CA ASP A 123 -15.53 -4.86 -7.99
C ASP A 123 -14.55 -5.08 -9.16
N ALA A 124 -14.66 -4.27 -10.22
CA ALA A 124 -13.75 -4.31 -11.36
C ALA A 124 -12.29 -4.05 -10.95
N LEU A 125 -12.06 -3.10 -10.03
CA LEU A 125 -10.70 -2.83 -9.55
C LEU A 125 -10.15 -4.00 -8.72
N VAL A 126 -10.99 -4.65 -7.91
CA VAL A 126 -10.60 -5.86 -7.17
C VAL A 126 -10.25 -6.98 -8.16
N GLN A 127 -11.08 -7.20 -9.18
CA GLN A 127 -10.82 -8.22 -10.21
C GLN A 127 -9.52 -7.97 -10.98
N ILE A 128 -9.19 -6.71 -11.31
CA ILE A 128 -7.91 -6.35 -11.93
C ILE A 128 -6.73 -6.75 -11.03
N ALA A 129 -6.84 -6.47 -9.73
CA ALA A 129 -5.81 -6.85 -8.76
C ALA A 129 -5.69 -8.38 -8.63
N ASP A 130 -6.81 -9.09 -8.56
CA ASP A 130 -6.85 -10.55 -8.49
C ASP A 130 -6.19 -11.17 -9.73
N ASN A 131 -6.54 -10.69 -10.93
CA ASN A 131 -5.93 -11.14 -12.18
C ASN A 131 -4.42 -10.91 -12.18
N ALA A 132 -3.97 -9.72 -11.77
CA ALA A 132 -2.55 -9.40 -11.71
C ALA A 132 -1.79 -10.32 -10.74
N LEU A 133 -2.33 -10.56 -9.55
CA LEU A 133 -1.76 -11.47 -8.56
C LEU A 133 -1.76 -12.92 -9.06
N ALA A 134 -2.82 -13.36 -9.73
CA ALA A 134 -2.97 -14.72 -10.25
C ALA A 134 -1.98 -15.04 -11.39
N THR A 135 -1.61 -14.06 -12.23
CA THR A 135 -0.61 -14.27 -13.28
C THR A 135 0.75 -14.70 -12.72
N GLY A 136 1.05 -14.32 -11.47
CA GLY A 136 2.35 -14.53 -10.86
C GLY A 136 3.49 -13.79 -11.55
N GLN A 137 3.18 -12.81 -12.40
CA GLN A 137 4.13 -11.93 -13.08
C GLN A 137 4.38 -10.62 -12.32
N VAL A 138 3.67 -10.41 -11.20
CA VAL A 138 3.98 -9.32 -10.28
C VAL A 138 5.38 -9.51 -9.67
N PRO A 139 6.11 -8.42 -9.38
CA PRO A 139 7.45 -8.50 -8.80
C PRO A 139 7.49 -9.35 -7.53
N VAL A 140 8.51 -10.20 -7.40
CA VAL A 140 8.75 -11.00 -6.20
C VAL A 140 9.20 -10.08 -5.07
N LEU A 141 8.47 -10.08 -3.97
CA LEU A 141 8.83 -9.33 -2.77
C LEU A 141 9.47 -10.28 -1.77
N ARG A 142 10.77 -10.08 -1.48
CA ARG A 142 11.49 -10.79 -0.40
C ARG A 142 11.26 -12.31 -0.43
N THR A 143 11.56 -12.92 -1.59
CA THR A 143 11.51 -14.37 -1.90
C THR A 143 10.13 -15.03 -1.96
N VAL A 144 9.04 -14.27 -1.77
CA VAL A 144 7.66 -14.78 -1.93
C VAL A 144 6.90 -14.00 -3.00
N ARG A 145 6.01 -14.69 -3.72
CA ARG A 145 5.04 -14.02 -4.60
C ARG A 145 4.03 -13.27 -3.72
N PRO A 146 3.67 -12.02 -4.04
CA PRO A 146 2.63 -11.29 -3.33
C PRO A 146 1.33 -12.12 -3.28
N HIS A 147 0.75 -12.24 -2.09
CA HIS A 147 -0.49 -12.99 -1.87
C HIS A 147 -1.31 -12.33 -0.77
N VAL A 148 -2.63 -12.55 -0.80
CA VAL A 148 -3.51 -12.16 0.29
C VAL A 148 -3.30 -13.16 1.43
N ALA A 149 -2.84 -12.67 2.58
CA ALA A 149 -2.69 -13.49 3.79
C ALA A 149 -3.90 -13.29 4.71
N VAL A 150 -4.43 -14.38 5.26
CA VAL A 150 -5.50 -14.39 6.26
C VAL A 150 -5.05 -15.27 7.42
N ARG A 151 -5.17 -14.76 8.65
CA ARG A 151 -4.89 -15.49 9.89
C ARG A 151 -6.18 -15.61 10.68
N ILE A 152 -6.56 -16.81 11.06
CA ILE A 152 -7.75 -17.11 11.86
C ILE A 152 -7.40 -18.25 12.81
N ASP A 153 -8.00 -18.27 14.00
CA ASP A 153 -7.91 -19.42 14.89
C ASP A 153 -8.57 -20.65 14.25
N LEU A 154 -8.06 -21.85 14.53
CA LEU A 154 -8.59 -23.07 13.94
C LEU A 154 -10.02 -23.35 14.41
N ASP A 155 -10.33 -23.09 15.68
CA ASP A 155 -11.65 -23.31 16.25
C ASP A 155 -12.64 -22.29 15.66
N ASP A 156 -12.25 -21.02 15.57
CA ASP A 156 -13.04 -19.96 14.90
C ASP A 156 -13.33 -20.29 13.42
N LEU A 157 -12.35 -20.85 12.71
CA LEU A 157 -12.52 -21.28 11.32
C LEU A 157 -13.50 -22.47 11.20
N ALA A 158 -13.45 -23.39 12.17
CA ALA A 158 -14.28 -24.59 12.20
C ALA A 158 -15.74 -24.26 12.56
N THR A 159 -15.95 -23.42 13.57
CA THR A 159 -17.29 -22.99 14.03
C THR A 159 -17.89 -21.93 13.11
N GLY A 160 -17.05 -21.13 12.44
CA GLY A 160 -17.48 -19.93 11.70
C GLY A 160 -17.82 -18.76 12.62
N GLU A 161 -17.51 -18.88 13.90
CA GLU A 161 -17.66 -17.85 14.93
C GLU A 161 -16.29 -17.19 15.16
N GLY A 162 -16.25 -15.90 15.50
CA GLY A 162 -14.99 -15.19 15.72
C GLY A 162 -14.47 -14.40 14.52
N ALA A 163 -13.17 -14.11 14.52
CA ALA A 163 -12.57 -13.10 13.64
C ALA A 163 -11.21 -13.52 13.08
N ALA A 164 -10.94 -13.09 11.85
CA ALA A 164 -9.66 -13.27 11.19
C ALA A 164 -8.96 -11.93 10.96
N THR A 165 -7.64 -11.96 10.87
CA THR A 165 -6.80 -10.80 10.55
C THR A 165 -6.12 -10.99 9.19
N MET A 166 -6.23 -9.99 8.32
CA MET A 166 -5.61 -9.94 7.00
C MET A 166 -4.15 -9.48 7.08
N GLY A 167 -3.34 -9.78 6.06
CA GLY A 167 -1.90 -9.46 6.02
C GLY A 167 -1.53 -7.97 6.13
N PHE A 168 -2.46 -7.06 5.83
CA PHE A 168 -2.29 -5.63 6.02
C PHE A 168 -2.95 -5.08 7.31
N GLY A 169 -3.51 -5.96 8.16
CA GLY A 169 -4.09 -5.61 9.46
C GLY A 169 -5.61 -5.40 9.49
N ALA A 170 -6.33 -5.74 8.42
CA ALA A 170 -7.80 -5.71 8.43
C ALA A 170 -8.36 -6.83 9.31
N VAL A 171 -9.39 -6.56 10.11
CA VAL A 171 -10.14 -7.60 10.81
C VAL A 171 -11.39 -7.93 9.99
N ILE A 172 -11.65 -9.21 9.76
CA ILE A 172 -12.82 -9.71 9.05
C ILE A 172 -13.50 -10.80 9.87
N SER A 173 -14.79 -11.07 9.61
CA SER A 173 -15.48 -12.18 10.28
C SER A 173 -14.93 -13.53 9.84
N ALA A 174 -15.04 -14.54 10.72
CA ALA A 174 -14.73 -15.93 10.39
C ALA A 174 -15.49 -16.41 9.13
N ALA A 175 -16.75 -16.00 8.96
CA ALA A 175 -17.53 -16.26 7.74
C ALA A 175 -16.85 -15.73 6.46
N ARG A 176 -16.31 -14.50 6.49
CA ARG A 176 -15.59 -13.90 5.35
C ARG A 176 -14.23 -14.59 5.12
N ALA A 177 -13.56 -15.03 6.19
CA ALA A 177 -12.33 -15.81 6.07
C ALA A 177 -12.58 -17.20 5.46
N ARG A 178 -13.68 -17.88 5.83
CA ARG A 178 -14.11 -19.14 5.22
C ARG A 178 -14.43 -18.99 3.75
N TRP A 179 -15.09 -17.89 3.37
CA TRP A 179 -15.35 -17.57 1.97
C TRP A 179 -14.04 -17.42 1.16
N LEU A 180 -13.06 -16.65 1.67
CA LEU A 180 -11.74 -16.51 1.04
C LEU A 180 -10.97 -17.84 0.96
N ALA A 181 -11.17 -18.74 1.91
CA ALA A 181 -10.54 -20.07 1.90
C ALA A 181 -11.08 -20.99 0.80
N CYS A 182 -12.32 -20.78 0.32
CA CYS A 182 -12.90 -21.57 -0.77
C CYS A 182 -12.20 -21.31 -2.12
N ASP A 183 -11.80 -20.07 -2.39
CA ASP A 183 -11.20 -19.65 -3.67
C ASP A 183 -9.66 -19.52 -3.62
N GLY A 184 -9.08 -19.55 -2.42
CA GLY A 184 -7.65 -19.41 -2.21
C GLY A 184 -6.87 -20.73 -2.20
N ARG A 185 -5.60 -20.70 -2.61
CA ARG A 185 -4.66 -21.79 -2.29
C ARG A 185 -4.34 -21.74 -0.80
N ILE A 186 -4.97 -22.62 -0.02
CA ILE A 186 -4.74 -22.74 1.42
C ILE A 186 -3.34 -23.34 1.66
N ALA A 187 -2.39 -22.50 2.04
CA ALA A 187 -1.18 -22.98 2.70
C ALA A 187 -1.54 -23.22 4.17
N ARG A 188 -1.88 -24.47 4.51
CA ARG A 188 -2.15 -24.86 5.90
C ARG A 188 -0.84 -24.77 6.68
N VAL A 189 -0.71 -23.74 7.52
CA VAL A 189 0.32 -23.68 8.57
C VAL A 189 -0.34 -24.21 9.82
N VAL A 190 -0.09 -25.49 10.13
CA VAL A 190 -0.56 -26.12 11.36
C VAL A 190 0.47 -25.83 12.44
N PHE A 191 0.10 -25.06 13.44
CA PHE A 191 0.80 -25.11 14.71
C PHE A 191 0.34 -26.40 15.39
N GLY A 192 1.20 -27.42 15.42
CA GLY A 192 0.95 -28.58 16.29
C GLY A 192 1.27 -28.21 17.74
N PRO A 193 0.90 -29.06 18.72
CA PRO A 193 1.52 -29.00 20.04
C PRO A 193 3.05 -29.07 19.96
N ASP A 194 3.59 -29.75 18.93
CA ASP A 194 5.02 -29.79 18.56
C ASP A 194 5.26 -29.78 17.00
N GLY A 195 4.36 -29.18 16.19
CA GLY A 195 4.16 -29.55 14.76
C GLY A 195 5.04 -28.93 13.64
N VAL A 196 5.61 -29.82 12.79
CA VAL A 196 6.18 -29.67 11.41
C VAL A 196 7.53 -28.92 11.31
N PRO A 197 8.54 -29.33 10.48
CA PRO A 197 9.90 -28.80 10.59
C PRO A 197 9.97 -27.33 10.20
N LEU A 198 9.93 -26.51 11.24
CA LEU A 198 10.26 -25.09 11.27
C LEU A 198 11.78 -24.85 11.29
N ASP A 199 12.54 -25.94 11.32
CA ASP A 199 13.96 -25.95 11.62
C ASP A 199 14.69 -26.75 10.55
N VAL A 200 15.57 -26.07 9.81
CA VAL A 200 16.49 -26.68 8.83
C VAL A 200 17.93 -26.67 9.35
N GLY A 201 18.12 -26.33 10.64
CA GLY A 201 19.41 -26.23 11.29
C GLY A 201 20.39 -25.34 10.52
N ARG A 202 21.64 -25.82 10.38
CA ARG A 202 22.70 -25.13 9.64
C ARG A 202 22.85 -25.52 8.17
N GLU A 203 22.02 -26.41 7.63
CA GLU A 203 22.15 -26.81 6.23
C GLU A 203 21.77 -25.67 5.27
N HIS A 204 20.89 -24.76 5.70
CA HIS A 204 20.38 -23.67 4.87
C HIS A 204 20.42 -22.33 5.60
N ARG A 205 21.27 -21.41 5.11
CA ARG A 205 21.38 -20.04 5.64
C ARG A 205 20.14 -19.18 5.34
N LEU A 206 19.50 -19.42 4.19
CA LEU A 206 18.38 -18.61 3.74
C LEU A 206 17.07 -19.10 4.36
N VAL A 207 16.30 -18.16 4.91
CA VAL A 207 14.98 -18.43 5.47
C VAL A 207 14.05 -18.92 4.37
N SER A 208 13.52 -20.13 4.53
CA SER A 208 12.56 -20.71 3.59
C SER A 208 11.24 -19.95 3.63
N GLY A 209 10.46 -20.00 2.55
CA GLY A 209 9.12 -19.40 2.53
C GLY A 209 8.18 -19.96 3.60
N ALA A 210 8.36 -21.23 4.00
CA ALA A 210 7.60 -21.85 5.08
C ALA A 210 7.97 -21.26 6.45
N LEU A 211 9.27 -21.15 6.75
CA LEU A 211 9.75 -20.53 7.98
C LEU A 211 9.34 -19.04 8.05
N ARG A 212 9.45 -18.31 6.94
CA ARG A 212 8.97 -16.92 6.84
C ARG A 212 7.51 -16.80 7.25
N ARG A 213 6.62 -17.59 6.65
CA ARG A 213 5.18 -17.56 6.97
C ARG A 213 4.91 -17.89 8.44
N ALA A 214 5.65 -18.83 9.02
CA ALA A 214 5.51 -19.17 10.43
C ALA A 214 5.97 -18.03 11.36
N VAL A 215 7.09 -17.39 11.05
CA VAL A 215 7.60 -16.22 11.78
C VAL A 215 6.61 -15.05 11.67
N GLU A 216 6.04 -14.80 10.48
CA GLU A 216 5.01 -13.76 10.28
C GLU A 216 3.72 -14.04 11.04
N ALA A 217 3.30 -15.30 11.09
CA ALA A 217 2.11 -15.72 11.82
C ALA A 217 2.30 -15.57 13.34
N ARG A 218 3.50 -15.92 13.86
CA ARG A 218 3.85 -15.80 15.28
C ARG A 218 4.03 -14.36 15.73
N ASP A 219 4.75 -13.55 14.95
CA ASP A 219 5.20 -12.22 15.38
C ASP A 219 4.22 -11.10 15.02
N GLY A 220 3.40 -11.28 13.98
CA GLY A 220 2.38 -10.31 13.54
C GLY A 220 2.92 -8.99 12.95
N GLY A 221 4.17 -8.64 13.21
CA GLY A 221 4.86 -7.43 12.80
C GLY A 221 6.25 -7.36 13.43
N CYS A 222 6.89 -6.19 13.40
CA CYS A 222 8.19 -6.02 14.04
C CYS A 222 8.09 -6.24 15.55
N VAL A 223 8.88 -7.17 16.10
CA VAL A 223 8.84 -7.54 17.53
C VAL A 223 9.54 -6.56 18.45
N PHE A 224 10.16 -5.52 17.90
CA PHE A 224 10.92 -4.55 18.69
C PHE A 224 9.96 -3.71 19.55
N THR A 225 10.20 -3.63 20.87
CA THR A 225 9.29 -2.96 21.81
C THR A 225 8.84 -1.57 21.33
N GLY A 226 7.51 -1.37 21.27
CA GLY A 226 6.89 -0.12 20.83
C GLY A 226 6.87 0.10 19.30
N CYS A 227 7.24 -0.90 18.50
CA CYS A 227 7.12 -0.85 17.05
C CYS A 227 5.81 -1.47 16.58
N HIS A 228 5.14 -0.80 15.64
CA HIS A 228 3.91 -1.28 14.99
C HIS A 228 4.11 -1.51 13.49
N ALA A 229 5.36 -1.65 13.04
CA ALA A 229 5.64 -1.92 11.62
C ALA A 229 5.05 -3.29 11.23
N PRO A 230 4.25 -3.35 10.16
CA PRO A 230 3.59 -4.59 9.74
C PRO A 230 4.60 -5.60 9.18
N SER A 231 4.21 -6.88 9.12
CA SER A 231 5.08 -7.99 8.69
C SER A 231 5.70 -7.81 7.30
N HIS A 232 4.97 -7.22 6.36
CA HIS A 232 5.46 -6.97 5.00
C HIS A 232 6.54 -5.85 4.92
N TRP A 233 6.80 -5.13 6.02
CA TRP A 233 7.91 -4.19 6.15
C TRP A 233 9.09 -4.75 6.97
N ALA A 234 8.96 -5.99 7.46
CA ALA A 234 9.93 -6.63 8.33
C ALA A 234 10.68 -7.77 7.62
N ASP A 235 11.94 -7.96 7.99
CA ASP A 235 12.76 -9.12 7.66
C ASP A 235 12.75 -10.15 8.77
N VAL A 236 13.02 -11.41 8.41
CA VAL A 236 13.30 -12.44 9.40
C VAL A 236 14.77 -12.31 9.78
N HIS A 237 15.00 -12.06 11.06
CA HIS A 237 16.31 -11.88 11.66
C HIS A 237 16.66 -13.07 12.55
N HIS A 238 17.87 -13.59 12.42
CA HIS A 238 18.40 -14.60 13.34
C HIS A 238 18.84 -13.97 14.67
N LEU A 239 18.34 -14.46 15.81
CA LEU A 239 18.66 -13.94 17.15
C LEU A 239 20.12 -14.23 17.55
N VAL A 240 20.55 -15.47 17.37
CA VAL A 240 21.95 -15.85 17.27
C VAL A 240 22.31 -15.75 15.81
N HIS A 241 23.23 -14.85 15.46
CA HIS A 241 23.59 -14.66 14.06
C HIS A 241 24.15 -15.95 13.46
N TRP A 242 23.86 -16.16 12.18
CA TRP A 242 24.35 -17.32 11.43
C TRP A 242 25.88 -17.48 11.48
N ILE A 243 26.61 -16.36 11.46
CA ILE A 243 28.09 -16.34 11.53
C ILE A 243 28.60 -16.81 12.89
N ASP A 244 27.82 -16.58 13.94
CA ASP A 244 28.10 -16.98 15.32
C ASP A 244 27.54 -18.38 15.65
N GLY A 245 27.12 -19.12 14.61
CA GLY A 245 26.66 -20.50 14.73
C GLY A 245 25.15 -20.68 14.94
N GLY A 246 24.35 -19.62 14.80
CA GLY A 246 22.89 -19.73 14.93
C GLY A 246 22.22 -20.52 13.80
N ASP A 247 21.19 -21.27 14.15
CA ASP A 247 20.41 -22.11 13.23
C ASP A 247 19.32 -21.32 12.50
N THR A 248 18.92 -21.78 11.33
CA THR A 248 17.73 -21.26 10.63
C THR A 248 16.49 -22.02 11.11
N SER A 249 15.98 -21.56 12.25
CA SER A 249 14.82 -22.14 12.93
C SER A 249 13.80 -21.07 13.31
N LEU A 250 12.58 -21.49 13.66
CA LEU A 250 11.58 -20.57 14.21
C LEU A 250 12.06 -19.97 15.53
N ASP A 251 12.64 -20.77 16.42
CA ASP A 251 13.06 -20.32 17.75
C ASP A 251 14.21 -19.33 17.71
N ASN A 252 15.10 -19.45 16.72
CA ASN A 252 16.19 -18.51 16.48
C ASN A 252 15.81 -17.36 15.54
N SER A 253 14.54 -17.19 15.19
CA SER A 253 14.10 -16.15 14.23
C SER A 253 13.19 -15.11 14.88
N ALA A 254 13.19 -13.87 14.39
CA ALA A 254 12.26 -12.81 14.76
C ALA A 254 11.98 -11.83 13.61
N LEU A 255 10.78 -11.26 13.52
CA LEU A 255 10.49 -10.18 12.58
C LEU A 255 11.06 -8.83 13.06
N LEU A 256 11.90 -8.20 12.25
CA LEU A 256 12.39 -6.84 12.48
C LEU A 256 12.23 -5.96 11.24
N CYS A 257 11.63 -4.78 11.38
CA CYS A 257 11.65 -3.78 10.32
C CYS A 257 13.08 -3.31 10.06
N GLU A 258 13.35 -2.79 8.86
CA GLU A 258 14.69 -2.33 8.45
C GLU A 258 15.39 -1.50 9.53
N ARG A 259 14.69 -0.50 10.09
CA ARG A 259 15.23 0.35 11.18
C ARG A 259 15.71 -0.45 12.38
N HIS A 260 14.92 -1.42 12.86
CA HIS A 260 15.27 -2.20 14.04
C HIS A 260 16.21 -3.35 13.72
N HIS A 261 16.16 -3.87 12.49
CA HIS A 261 17.14 -4.83 12.00
C HIS A 261 18.55 -4.21 11.99
N THR A 262 18.69 -2.97 11.54
CA THR A 262 19.96 -2.23 11.64
C THR A 262 20.38 -2.02 13.10
N LYS A 263 19.46 -1.65 14.00
CA LYS A 263 19.80 -1.43 15.42
C LYS A 263 20.33 -2.69 16.11
N VAL A 264 19.79 -3.87 15.82
CA VAL A 264 20.29 -5.10 16.45
C VAL A 264 21.71 -5.44 15.99
N HIS A 265 22.08 -5.10 14.76
CA HIS A 265 23.48 -5.15 14.30
C HIS A 265 24.40 -4.11 14.96
N HIS A 266 23.84 -3.14 15.70
CA HIS A 266 24.57 -2.11 16.45
C HIS A 266 24.42 -2.26 17.97
N GLY A 267 24.29 -3.50 18.44
CA GLY A 267 24.38 -3.85 19.87
C GLY A 267 23.06 -3.78 20.64
N PHE A 268 21.95 -3.46 19.99
CA PHE A 268 20.63 -3.69 20.58
C PHE A 268 20.31 -5.19 20.55
N ARG A 269 19.60 -5.69 21.56
CA ARG A 269 19.25 -7.12 21.64
C ARG A 269 17.75 -7.32 21.62
N VAL A 270 17.34 -8.46 21.08
CA VAL A 270 15.97 -8.96 21.08
C VAL A 270 16.04 -10.39 21.57
N GLU A 271 15.16 -10.78 22.47
CA GLU A 271 15.13 -12.11 23.05
C GLU A 271 13.68 -12.52 23.26
N ARG A 272 13.43 -13.81 23.03
CA ARG A 272 12.14 -14.43 23.28
C ARG A 272 12.16 -15.08 24.65
N GLN A 273 11.31 -14.61 25.55
CA GLN A 273 11.16 -15.22 26.87
C GLN A 273 10.43 -16.57 26.77
N PRO A 274 10.60 -17.49 27.74
CA PRO A 274 9.86 -18.75 27.78
C PRO A 274 8.34 -18.59 27.74
N SER A 275 7.82 -17.45 28.23
CA SER A 275 6.40 -17.09 28.16
C SER A 275 5.92 -16.70 26.75
N GLY A 276 6.81 -16.71 25.75
CA GLY A 276 6.52 -16.26 24.39
C GLY A 276 6.58 -14.75 24.19
N ARG A 277 6.81 -13.96 25.25
CA ARG A 277 6.92 -12.50 25.18
C ARG A 277 8.30 -12.07 24.66
N TRP A 278 8.30 -11.10 23.76
CA TRP A 278 9.51 -10.43 23.30
C TRP A 278 9.97 -9.36 24.29
N ARG A 279 11.27 -9.33 24.54
CA ARG A 279 11.94 -8.24 25.26
C ARG A 279 13.06 -7.69 24.39
N THR A 280 13.33 -6.40 24.54
CA THR A 280 14.42 -5.74 23.83
C THR A 280 15.28 -4.92 24.77
N TRP A 281 16.58 -4.87 24.47
CA TRP A 281 17.56 -4.20 25.31
C TRP A 281 18.41 -3.23 24.49
N ARG A 282 18.85 -2.18 25.16
CA ARG A 282 19.86 -1.26 24.66
C ARG A 282 21.26 -1.88 24.79
N PRO A 283 22.27 -1.32 24.09
CA PRO A 283 23.65 -1.78 24.20
C PRO A 283 24.23 -1.72 25.63
N ASP A 284 23.73 -0.82 26.47
CA ASP A 284 24.12 -0.69 27.88
C ASP A 284 23.46 -1.73 28.81
N GLY A 285 22.63 -2.63 28.28
CA GLY A 285 21.94 -3.67 29.02
C GLY A 285 20.61 -3.24 29.64
N THR A 286 20.19 -1.99 29.47
CA THR A 286 18.87 -1.54 29.95
C THR A 286 17.74 -2.06 29.08
N GLU A 287 16.67 -2.56 29.70
CA GLU A 287 15.48 -3.04 28.99
C GLU A 287 14.68 -1.85 28.42
N ILE A 288 14.24 -1.98 27.17
CA ILE A 288 13.36 -1.02 26.52
C ILE A 288 11.94 -1.43 26.83
N THR A 289 11.27 -0.65 27.67
CA THR A 289 9.86 -0.81 28.01
C THR A 289 9.03 0.29 27.35
N THR A 290 7.81 -0.04 26.95
CA THR A 290 6.77 0.97 26.67
C THR A 290 6.12 1.37 28.00
N PRO A 291 5.91 2.66 28.25
CA PRO A 291 5.17 3.11 29.43
C PRO A 291 3.80 2.44 29.48
N GLU A 292 3.34 2.08 30.68
CA GLU A 292 1.95 1.68 30.85
C GLU A 292 1.02 2.80 30.36
N PRO A 293 0.00 2.48 29.56
CA PRO A 293 -1.00 3.46 29.20
C PRO A 293 -1.68 3.96 30.48
N LEU A 294 -1.74 5.29 30.65
CA LEU A 294 -2.33 5.95 31.82
C LEU A 294 -3.82 5.60 32.03
N LEU A 295 -4.45 4.97 31.06
CA LEU A 295 -5.84 4.52 31.10
C LEU A 295 -5.88 3.07 30.61
N SER A 296 -6.15 2.13 31.51
CA SER A 296 -6.62 0.80 31.13
C SER A 296 -8.10 0.89 30.75
N PRO A 297 -8.57 0.22 29.67
CA PRO A 297 -9.99 0.05 29.46
C PRO A 297 -10.57 -0.71 30.67
N ALA A 298 -11.62 -0.16 31.29
CA ALA A 298 -12.30 -0.82 32.39
C ALA A 298 -12.77 -2.22 31.96
N ALA A 299 -12.58 -3.18 32.86
CA ALA A 299 -12.91 -4.60 32.69
C ALA A 299 -14.40 -4.85 32.43
#